data_AF-A0A7G9T4A2-F1
#
_entry.id   AF-A0A7G9T4A2-F1
#
_cell.length_a   1.000
_cell.length_b   1.000
_cell.length_c   1.000
_cell.angle_alpha   90.00
_cell.angle_beta   90.00
_cell.angle_gamma   90.00
#
_symmetry.space_group_name_H-M   'P 1'
#
loop_
_entity.id
_entity.type
_entity.pdbx_description
1 polymer ?
#
loop_
_entity_poly.entity_id
_entity_poly.type
_entity_poly.pdbx_seq_one_letter_code
_entity_poly.pdbx_strand_id
1 'polypeptide(L)' 'MAVILDALAAAGSTVLNWGKNNIGTIIKWLNAGQAIDWIINKIKQILHIK' A
#
# COMPACT_ATOMS: atom_id res chain seq x y z
N MET A 1 4.30 6.44 8.84
CA MET A 1 4.70 6.47 7.41
C MET A 1 5.74 5.40 7.09
N ALA A 2 6.87 5.34 7.81
CA ALA A 2 7.91 4.33 7.58
C ALA A 2 7.37 2.88 7.56
N VAL A 3 6.58 2.51 8.58
CA VAL A 3 5.99 1.16 8.71
C VAL A 3 5.18 0.72 7.48
N ILE A 4 4.42 1.62 6.84
CA ILE A 4 3.65 1.23 5.65
C ILE A 4 4.54 1.05 4.43
N LEU A 5 5.56 1.91 4.28
CA LEU A 5 6.49 1.81 3.15
C LEU A 5 7.34 0.55 3.26
N ASP A 6 7.73 0.15 4.47
CA ASP A 6 8.45 -1.10 4.72
C ASP A 6 7.57 -2.31 4.40
N ALA A 7 6.28 -2.28 4.79
CA ALA A 7 5.33 -3.33 4.47
C ALA A 7 5.05 -3.43 2.96
N LEU A 8 4.95 -2.30 2.27
CA LEU A 8 4.80 -2.26 0.81
C LEU A 8 6.07 -2.76 0.10
N ALA A 9 7.25 -2.46 0.64
CA ALA A 9 8.53 -2.97 0.14
C ALA A 9 8.61 -4.49 0.28
N ALA A 10 8.18 -5.04 1.42
CA ALA A 10 8.09 -6.48 1.64
C ALA A 10 7.08 -7.17 0.69
N ALA A 11 6.02 -6.46 0.30
CA ALA A 11 5.03 -6.95 -0.67
C ALA A 11 5.52 -6.90 -2.14
N GLY A 12 6.59 -6.15 -2.43
CA GLY A 12 7.24 -6.10 -3.73
C GLY A 12 7.51 -4.69 -4.25
N SER A 13 8.49 -4.57 -5.15
CA SER A 13 8.92 -3.28 -5.72
C SER A 13 7.80 -2.55 -6.47
N THR A 14 6.92 -3.27 -7.19
CA THR A 14 5.77 -2.68 -7.90
C THR A 14 4.75 -2.08 -6.93
N VAL A 15 4.46 -2.79 -5.84
CA VAL A 15 3.53 -2.34 -4.78
C VAL A 15 4.09 -1.10 -4.08
N LEU A 16 5.38 -1.11 -3.75
CA LEU A 16 6.08 0.04 -3.19
C LEU A 16 6.07 1.25 -4.13
N ASN A 17 6.34 1.04 -5.41
CA ASN A 17 6.37 2.13 -6.40
C ASN A 17 4.98 2.76 -6.56
N TRP A 18 3.93 1.93 -6.67
CA TRP A 18 2.55 2.42 -6.69
C TRP A 18 2.23 3.20 -5.42
N GLY A 19 2.62 2.67 -4.25
CA GLY A 19 2.37 3.30 -2.97
C GLY A 19 3.05 4.66 -2.83
N LYS A 20 4.31 4.79 -3.27
CA LYS A 20 5.03 6.08 -3.30
C LYS A 20 4.32 7.11 -4.19
N ASN A 21 3.81 6.68 -5.35
CA ASN A 21 3.09 7.57 -6.27
C ASN A 21 1.68 7.94 -5.78
N ASN A 22 1.12 7.17 -4.85
CA ASN A 22 -0.26 7.32 -4.35
C ASN A 22 -0.31 7.47 -2.82
N ILE A 23 0.71 8.08 -2.20
CA ILE A 23 0.81 8.22 -0.74
C ILE A 23 -0.46 8.87 -0.14
N GLY A 24 -1.04 9.88 -0.79
CA GLY A 24 -2.27 10.53 -0.31
C GLY A 24 -3.44 9.56 -0.15
N THR A 25 -3.58 8.60 -1.06
CA THR A 25 -4.59 7.55 -1.00
C THR A 25 -4.33 6.59 0.16
N ILE A 26 -3.07 6.19 0.37
CA ILE A 26 -2.69 5.33 1.49
C ILE A 26 -2.96 6.02 2.83
N ILE A 27 -2.60 7.30 2.96
CA ILE A 27 -2.89 8.10 4.16
C ILE A 27 -4.40 8.14 4.41
N LYS A 28 -5.22 8.33 3.36
CA LYS A 28 -6.68 8.33 3.49
C LYS A 28 -7.20 6.99 4.01
N TRP A 29 -6.68 5.86 3.52
CA TRP A 29 -7.08 4.54 4.01
C TRP A 29 -6.62 4.29 5.45
N LEU A 30 -5.40 4.70 5.79
CA LEU A 30 -4.90 4.66 7.17
C LEU A 30 -5.77 5.47 8.14
N ASN A 31 -6.12 6.70 7.76
CA ASN A 31 -6.98 7.57 8.56
C ASN A 31 -8.40 7.02 8.67
N ALA A 32 -8.86 6.24 7.69
CA ALA A 32 -10.12 5.50 7.75
C ALA A 32 -10.05 4.21 8.59
N GLY A 33 -8.92 3.93 9.25
CA GLY A 33 -8.73 2.77 10.12
C GLY A 33 -8.50 1.45 9.38
N GLN A 34 -8.12 1.49 8.10
CA GLN A 34 -7.83 0.27 7.35
C GLN A 34 -6.51 -0.37 7.80
N ALA A 35 -6.49 -1.69 7.89
CA ALA A 35 -5.30 -2.46 8.22
C ALA A 35 -4.27 -2.43 7.08
N ILE A 36 -2.98 -2.55 7.43
CA ILE A 36 -1.88 -2.54 6.46
C ILE A 36 -2.02 -3.68 5.44
N ASP A 37 -2.39 -4.89 5.89
CA ASP A 37 -2.62 -6.04 5.01
C ASP A 37 -3.75 -5.80 4.02
N TRP A 38 -4.82 -5.12 4.45
CA TRP A 38 -5.91 -4.73 3.56
C TRP A 38 -5.42 -3.76 2.50
N ILE A 39 -4.61 -2.77 2.88
CA ILE A 39 -4.03 -1.79 1.94
C ILE A 39 -3.15 -2.50 0.90
N ILE A 40 -2.27 -3.40 1.33
CA ILE A 40 -1.41 -4.17 0.43
C ILE A 40 -2.25 -5.00 -0.55
N ASN A 41 -3.25 -5.73 -0.05
CA ASN A 41 -4.15 -6.52 -0.90
C ASN A 41 -4.93 -5.64 -1.87
N LYS A 42 -5.37 -4.45 -1.44
CA LYS A 42 -6.07 -3.52 -2.31
C LYS A 42 -5.18 -3.01 -3.44
N ILE A 43 -3.91 -2.71 -3.14
CA ILE A 43 -2.94 -2.29 -4.14
C ILE A 43 -2.65 -3.42 -5.13
N LYS A 44 -2.46 -4.66 -4.65
CA LYS A 44 -2.31 -5.84 -5.51
C LYS A 44 -3.49 -6.03 -6.45
N GLN A 45 -4.73 -5.84 -5.96
CA GLN A 45 -5.94 -5.89 -6.79
C GLN A 45 -5.94 -4.79 -7.87
N ILE A 46 -5.57 -3.55 -7.52
CA ILE A 46 -5.48 -2.42 -8.48
C ILE A 46 -4.44 -2.70 -9.56
N LEU A 47 -3.32 -3.31 -9.18
CA LEU A 47 -2.22 -3.63 -10.08
C LEU A 47 -2.43 -4.95 -10.85
N HIS A 48 -3.50 -5.70 -10.57
CA HIS A 48 -3.77 -7.03 -11.14
C HIS A 48 -2.61 -8.03 -10.95
N ILE A 49 -1.93 -7.97 -9.79
CA ILE A 49 -0.82 -8.87 -9.43
C ILE A 49 -1.20 -9.77 -8.26
N LYS A 50 -0.61 -10.98 -8.21
CA LYS A 50 -0.89 -12.00 -7.19
C LYS A 50 -0.10 -11.75 -5.90
#